data_AF-A0A4Y2QIF6-F1
#
_entry.id   AF-A0A4Y2QIF6-F1
#
_cell.length_a   1.000
_cell.length_b   1.000
_cell.length_c   1.000
_cell.angle_alpha   90.00
_cell.angle_beta   90.00
_cell.angle_gamma   90.00
#
_symmetry.space_group_name_H-M   'P 1'
#
loop_
_entity.id
_entity.type
_entity.pdbx_description
1 polymer ?
#
loop_
_entity_poly.entity_id
_entity_poly.type
_entity_poly.pdbx_seq_one_letter_code
_entity_poly.pdbx_strand_id
1 'polypeptide(L)'
;MDSLNSNDFIDYIEVDLRATLKAFNKLSNATIQGKHQYGKKLRNKFALTFVTDIVNIVMKLCDKFKTRDATIYDSQGMITDSDMSLAKAKIWTLEKEKAALQGKLDEQEEISSTVQEIIPKLDDIKNSKDQNLIAEIPRIIKEVTSPDIRSSVEVAGREIMAEVKKTRDETRTFAHVAFQSRNLPPHRFPLSSILSSWRTGGNSLD
;
A
#
# COMPACT_ATOMS: atom_id res chain seq x y z
N MET A 1 -20.68 6.71 38.54
CA MET A 1 -20.44 7.77 39.54
C MET A 1 -21.79 8.06 40.17
N ASP A 2 -21.98 7.63 41.41
CA ASP A 2 -23.13 8.03 42.20
C ASP A 2 -23.12 9.56 42.29
N SER A 3 -24.26 10.19 42.04
CA SER A 3 -24.33 11.64 42.10
C SER A 3 -23.99 12.08 43.52
N LEU A 4 -22.99 12.95 43.66
CA LEU A 4 -22.73 13.69 44.89
C LEU A 4 -23.96 14.57 45.15
N ASN A 5 -24.96 14.00 45.81
CA ASN A 5 -26.15 14.73 46.18
C ASN A 5 -25.76 15.76 47.24
N SER A 6 -25.92 17.03 46.92
CA SER A 6 -25.61 18.13 47.84
C SER A 6 -26.37 18.02 49.16
N ASN A 7 -27.51 17.32 49.18
CA ASN A 7 -28.30 17.11 50.39
C ASN A 7 -27.62 16.16 51.39
N ASP A 8 -26.86 15.16 50.94
CA ASP A 8 -26.19 14.21 51.86
C ASP A 8 -25.09 14.88 52.71
N PHE A 9 -24.54 16.00 52.21
CA PHE A 9 -23.49 16.72 52.89
C PHE A 9 -23.99 17.40 54.17
N ILE A 10 -25.16 18.02 54.14
CA ILE A 10 -25.67 18.85 55.25
C ILE A 10 -26.83 18.17 56.01
N ASP A 11 -27.49 17.16 55.46
CA ASP A 11 -28.80 16.68 55.96
C ASP A 11 -28.87 16.49 57.49
N TYR A 12 -27.95 15.71 58.06
CA TYR A 12 -27.93 15.49 59.53
C TYR A 12 -27.55 16.74 60.34
N ILE A 13 -26.71 17.63 59.79
CA ILE A 13 -26.30 18.88 60.43
C ILE A 13 -27.45 19.89 60.40
N GLU A 14 -28.22 19.93 59.30
CA GLU A 14 -29.42 20.75 59.18
C GLU A 14 -30.49 20.30 60.17
N VAL A 15 -30.70 18.99 60.32
CA VAL A 15 -31.63 18.43 61.31
C VAL A 15 -31.24 18.88 62.73
N ASP A 16 -29.97 18.73 63.11
CA ASP A 16 -29.46 19.16 64.42
C ASP A 16 -29.64 20.67 64.63
N LEU A 17 -29.31 21.49 63.62
CA LEU A 17 -29.46 22.95 63.69
C LEU A 17 -30.92 23.35 63.87
N ARG A 18 -31.84 22.76 63.09
CA ARG A 18 -33.27 23.03 63.21
C ARG A 18 -33.80 22.63 64.58
N ALA A 19 -33.36 21.50 65.13
CA ALA A 19 -33.74 21.06 66.45
C ALA A 19 -33.26 22.04 67.54
N THR A 20 -32.00 22.45 67.49
CA THR A 20 -31.42 23.43 68.42
C THR A 20 -32.14 24.77 68.33
N LEU A 21 -32.41 25.29 67.14
CA LEU A 21 -33.14 26.55 66.98
C LEU A 21 -34.59 26.47 67.49
N LYS A 22 -35.28 25.35 67.27
CA LYS A 22 -36.64 25.13 67.83
C LYS A 22 -36.62 25.10 69.35
N ALA A 23 -35.67 24.39 69.95
CA ALA A 23 -35.52 24.33 71.40
C ALA A 23 -35.21 25.72 71.98
N PHE A 24 -34.37 26.51 71.29
CA PHE A 24 -34.04 27.88 71.67
C PHE A 24 -35.29 28.75 71.69
N ASN A 25 -36.05 28.71 70.60
CA ASN A 25 -37.25 29.52 70.46
C ASN A 25 -38.28 29.17 71.54
N LYS A 26 -38.45 27.88 71.86
CA LYS A 26 -39.34 27.43 72.94
C LYS A 26 -38.89 27.97 74.30
N LEU A 27 -37.59 27.88 74.63
CA LEU A 27 -37.06 28.39 75.90
C LEU A 27 -37.19 29.91 75.99
N SER A 28 -36.87 30.63 74.90
CA SER A 28 -36.94 32.08 74.83
C SER A 28 -38.37 32.58 75.03
N ASN A 29 -39.34 31.99 74.32
CA ASN A 29 -40.76 32.34 74.45
C ASN A 29 -41.29 32.11 75.87
N ALA A 30 -40.94 30.98 76.50
CA ALA A 30 -41.33 30.70 77.88
C ALA A 30 -40.73 31.70 78.88
N THR A 31 -39.48 32.12 78.65
CA THR A 31 -38.79 33.11 79.49
C THR A 31 -39.47 34.48 79.39
N ILE A 32 -39.82 34.91 78.18
CA ILE A 32 -40.52 36.17 77.90
C ILE A 32 -41.91 36.16 78.52
N GLN A 33 -42.71 35.11 78.28
CA GLN A 33 -44.06 34.97 78.83
C GLN A 33 -44.06 34.96 80.36
N GLY A 34 -43.09 34.28 80.97
CA GLY A 34 -42.91 34.26 82.42
C GLY A 34 -42.31 35.53 83.00
N LYS A 35 -42.04 36.58 82.20
CA LYS A 35 -41.38 37.83 82.62
C LYS A 35 -40.08 37.63 83.40
N HIS A 36 -39.34 36.56 83.09
CA HIS A 36 -38.08 36.26 83.77
C HIS A 36 -36.99 37.20 83.26
N GLN A 37 -36.22 37.82 84.16
CA GLN A 37 -35.00 38.52 83.79
C GLN A 37 -33.86 37.52 83.51
N TYR A 38 -32.97 37.88 82.56
CA TYR A 38 -31.76 37.13 82.24
C TYR A 38 -30.68 37.26 83.34
N GLY A 39 -31.00 36.76 84.54
CA GLY A 39 -30.08 36.67 85.66
C GLY A 39 -28.96 35.65 85.43
N LYS A 40 -28.00 35.59 86.37
CA LYS A 40 -26.82 34.69 86.29
C LYS A 40 -27.18 33.23 86.00
N LYS A 41 -28.19 32.69 86.68
CA LYS A 41 -28.62 31.29 86.52
C LYS A 41 -29.11 30.98 85.10
N LEU A 42 -29.95 31.86 84.53
CA LEU A 42 -30.49 31.67 83.18
C LEU A 42 -29.43 31.86 82.10
N ARG A 43 -28.57 32.88 82.24
CA ARG A 43 -27.44 33.10 81.32
C ARG A 43 -26.45 31.92 81.33
N ASN A 44 -26.15 31.36 82.50
CA ASN A 44 -25.29 30.18 82.59
C ASN A 44 -25.93 28.96 81.93
N LYS A 45 -27.24 28.73 82.17
CA LYS A 45 -27.98 27.65 81.49
C LYS A 45 -27.95 27.85 79.97
N PHE A 46 -28.15 29.08 79.51
CA PHE A 46 -28.13 29.44 78.10
C PHE A 46 -26.78 29.13 77.44
N ALA A 47 -25.69 29.58 78.06
CA ALA A 47 -24.34 29.33 77.57
C ALA A 47 -24.01 27.84 77.54
N LEU A 48 -24.32 27.11 78.62
CA LEU A 48 -23.96 25.70 78.75
C LEU A 48 -24.76 24.77 77.82
N THR A 49 -25.98 25.16 77.43
CA THR A 49 -26.79 24.36 76.51
C THR A 49 -26.69 24.90 75.10
N PHE A 50 -27.26 26.07 74.82
CA PHE A 50 -27.44 26.53 73.44
C PHE A 50 -26.15 26.92 72.76
N VAL A 51 -25.28 27.66 73.45
CA VAL A 51 -24.01 28.06 72.85
C VAL A 51 -23.13 26.82 72.62
N THR A 52 -23.07 25.91 73.58
CA THR A 52 -22.38 24.62 73.43
C THR A 52 -22.94 23.79 72.27
N ASP A 53 -24.26 23.67 72.14
CA ASP A 53 -24.89 22.90 71.06
C ASP A 53 -24.59 23.50 69.68
N ILE A 54 -24.65 24.83 69.54
CA ILE A 54 -24.30 25.52 68.30
C ILE A 54 -22.81 25.33 67.96
N VAL A 55 -21.92 25.45 68.94
CA VAL A 55 -20.48 25.20 68.75
C VAL A 55 -20.24 23.77 68.26
N ASN A 56 -20.92 22.79 68.86
CA ASN A 56 -20.80 21.38 68.44
C ASN A 56 -21.28 21.17 66.99
N ILE A 57 -22.38 21.83 66.58
CA ILE A 57 -22.87 21.79 65.19
C ILE A 57 -21.84 22.38 64.23
N VAL A 58 -21.22 23.52 64.59
CA VAL A 58 -20.16 24.14 63.78
C VAL A 58 -18.95 23.22 63.66
N MET A 59 -18.53 22.57 64.75
CA MET A 59 -17.42 21.60 64.69
C MET A 59 -17.73 20.42 63.76
N LYS A 60 -18.93 19.82 63.84
CA LYS A 60 -19.35 18.76 62.92
C LYS A 60 -19.29 19.21 61.45
N LEU A 61 -19.69 20.46 61.18
CA LEU A 61 -19.63 21.03 59.83
C LEU A 61 -18.19 21.20 59.36
N CYS A 62 -17.30 21.70 60.22
CA CYS A 62 -15.87 21.81 59.91
C CYS A 62 -15.24 20.44 59.62
N ASP A 63 -15.60 19.40 60.36
CA ASP A 63 -15.06 18.05 60.13
C ASP A 63 -15.56 17.47 58.80
N LYS A 64 -16.85 17.65 58.48
CA LYS A 64 -17.37 17.29 57.15
C LYS A 64 -16.67 18.05 56.02
N PHE A 65 -16.38 19.34 56.21
CA PHE A 65 -15.66 20.14 55.24
C PHE A 65 -14.25 19.58 54.98
N LYS A 66 -13.50 19.24 56.04
CA LYS A 66 -12.18 18.62 55.93
C LYS A 66 -12.21 17.29 55.18
N THR A 67 -13.16 16.41 55.49
CA THR A 67 -13.29 15.11 54.81
C THR A 67 -13.56 15.29 53.32
N ARG A 68 -14.40 16.26 52.96
CA ARG A 68 -14.70 16.56 51.56
C ARG A 68 -13.49 17.16 50.85
N ASP A 69 -12.76 18.07 51.48
CA ASP A 69 -11.55 18.65 50.91
C ASP A 69 -10.48 17.57 50.65
N ALA A 70 -10.32 16.62 51.56
CA ALA A 70 -9.46 15.46 51.35
C ALA A 70 -9.92 14.61 50.14
N THR A 71 -11.22 14.33 50.05
CA THR A 71 -11.80 13.56 48.92
C THR A 71 -11.60 14.28 47.58
N ILE A 72 -11.74 15.60 47.55
CA ILE A 72 -11.49 16.42 46.36
C ILE A 72 -10.02 16.32 45.97
N TYR A 73 -9.12 16.46 46.93
CA TYR A 73 -7.68 16.36 46.69
C TYR A 73 -7.29 14.99 46.09
N ASP A 74 -7.78 13.90 46.67
CA ASP A 74 -7.53 12.55 46.16
C ASP A 74 -8.10 12.37 44.74
N SER A 75 -9.31 12.86 44.50
CA SER A 75 -9.96 12.79 43.18
C SER A 75 -9.18 13.58 42.13
N GLN A 76 -8.66 14.76 42.47
CA GLN A 76 -7.81 15.56 41.58
C GLN A 76 -6.50 14.83 41.24
N GLY A 77 -5.90 14.14 42.21
CA GLY A 77 -4.75 13.28 42.00
C GLY A 77 -5.05 12.17 40.99
N MET A 78 -6.15 11.45 41.19
CA MET A 78 -6.58 10.37 40.27
C MET A 78 -6.83 10.86 38.84
N ILE A 79 -7.45 12.03 38.68
CA ILE A 79 -7.68 12.62 37.34
C ILE A 79 -6.33 12.92 36.67
N THR A 80 -5.41 13.55 37.39
CA THR A 80 -4.08 13.91 36.87
C THR A 80 -3.30 12.67 36.43
N ASP A 81 -3.31 11.61 37.24
CA ASP A 81 -2.65 10.35 36.94
C ASP A 81 -3.26 9.63 35.73
N SER A 82 -4.59 9.67 35.62
CA SER A 82 -5.32 9.12 34.47
C SER A 82 -4.97 9.86 33.19
N ASP A 83 -4.96 11.19 33.21
CA ASP A 83 -4.60 12.02 32.05
C ASP A 83 -3.15 11.78 31.61
N MET A 84 -2.22 11.68 32.57
CA MET A 84 -0.82 11.35 32.29
C MET A 84 -0.68 9.95 31.68
N SER A 85 -1.42 8.97 32.19
CA SER A 85 -1.42 7.60 31.68
C SER A 85 -1.96 7.53 30.25
N LEU A 86 -3.06 8.25 29.98
CA LEU A 86 -3.63 8.38 28.64
C LEU A 86 -2.64 9.04 27.67
N ALA A 87 -1.97 10.10 28.08
CA ALA A 87 -0.97 10.78 27.26
C ALA A 87 0.20 9.85 26.90
N LYS A 88 0.72 9.08 27.87
CA LYS A 88 1.78 8.08 27.63
C LYS A 88 1.33 7.01 26.64
N ALA A 89 0.11 6.49 26.79
CA ALA A 89 -0.43 5.47 25.87
C ALA A 89 -0.58 6.01 24.43
N LYS A 90 -1.01 7.27 24.28
CA LYS A 90 -1.07 7.93 22.95
C LYS A 90 0.31 8.11 22.34
N ILE A 91 1.29 8.58 23.11
CA ILE A 91 2.68 8.73 22.64
C ILE A 91 3.22 7.39 22.16
N TRP A 92 3.08 6.34 22.96
CA TRP A 92 3.53 5.00 22.60
C TRP A 92 2.91 4.49 21.29
N THR A 93 1.62 4.72 21.10
CA THR A 93 0.91 4.32 19.88
C THR A 93 1.45 5.07 18.66
N LEU A 94 1.62 6.39 18.77
CA LEU A 94 2.19 7.22 17.70
C LEU A 94 3.64 6.87 17.40
N GLU A 95 4.45 6.55 18.40
CA GLU A 95 5.84 6.11 18.21
C GLU A 95 5.91 4.79 17.43
N LYS A 96 5.01 3.85 17.74
CA LYS A 96 4.90 2.58 17.01
C LYS A 96 4.47 2.79 15.55
N GLU A 97 3.47 3.63 15.31
CA GLU A 97 3.03 3.97 13.94
C GLU A 97 4.12 4.69 13.15
N LYS A 98 4.84 5.63 13.78
CA LYS A 98 5.98 6.32 13.18
C LYS A 98 7.08 5.32 12.77
N ALA A 99 7.43 4.36 13.63
CA ALA A 99 8.42 3.35 13.30
C ALA A 99 7.98 2.47 12.11
N ALA A 100 6.71 2.09 12.06
CA ALA A 100 6.17 1.32 10.94
C ALA A 100 6.19 2.10 9.62
N LEU A 101 5.82 3.39 9.65
CA LEU A 101 5.89 4.26 8.47
C LEU A 101 7.33 4.51 8.02
N GLN A 102 8.27 4.67 8.96
CA GLN A 102 9.68 4.82 8.63
C GLN A 102 10.21 3.57 7.90
N GLY A 103 9.92 2.36 8.39
CA GLY A 103 10.34 1.13 7.71
C GLY A 103 9.80 1.02 6.28
N LYS A 104 8.56 1.47 6.04
CA LYS A 104 8.00 1.53 4.68
C LYS A 104 8.69 2.54 3.77
N LEU A 105 9.14 3.67 4.33
CA LEU A 105 9.88 4.68 3.60
C LEU A 105 11.25 4.13 3.17
N ASP A 106 11.93 3.45 4.09
CA ASP A 106 13.24 2.85 3.86
C ASP A 106 13.14 1.76 2.76
N GLU A 107 12.11 0.90 2.79
CA GLU A 107 11.83 -0.06 1.71
C GLU A 107 11.58 0.63 0.36
N GLN A 108 10.87 1.76 0.36
CA GLN A 108 10.61 2.52 -0.86
C GLN A 108 11.88 3.17 -1.42
N GLU A 109 12.79 3.62 -0.56
CA GLU A 109 14.09 4.16 -0.95
C GLU A 109 14.94 3.09 -1.65
N GLU A 110 14.99 1.87 -1.11
CA GLU A 110 15.68 0.72 -1.73
C GLU A 110 15.10 0.37 -3.11
N ILE A 111 13.77 0.36 -3.24
CA ILE A 111 13.10 0.15 -4.54
C ILE A 111 13.46 1.28 -5.51
N SER A 112 13.41 2.54 -5.06
CA SER A 112 13.75 3.69 -5.89
C SER A 112 15.19 3.64 -6.38
N SER A 113 16.13 3.26 -5.52
CA SER A 113 17.55 3.03 -5.86
C SER A 113 17.69 1.93 -6.93
N THR A 114 17.03 0.78 -6.72
CA THR A 114 17.03 -0.33 -7.67
C THR A 114 16.49 0.11 -9.04
N VAL A 115 15.41 0.89 -9.07
CA VAL A 115 14.84 1.43 -10.32
C VAL A 115 15.82 2.37 -11.01
N GLN A 116 16.47 3.27 -10.26
CA GLN A 116 17.50 4.16 -10.80
C GLN A 116 18.68 3.39 -11.39
N GLU A 117 19.04 2.23 -10.84
CA GLU A 117 20.10 1.37 -11.38
C GLU A 117 19.68 0.62 -12.66
N ILE A 118 18.40 0.24 -12.77
CA ILE A 118 17.89 -0.53 -13.92
C ILE A 118 17.67 0.35 -15.16
N ILE A 119 17.22 1.60 -15.00
CA ILE A 119 16.95 2.54 -16.10
C ILE A 119 18.12 2.62 -17.12
N PRO A 120 19.37 2.91 -16.71
CA PRO A 120 20.48 3.01 -17.66
C PRO A 120 20.79 1.67 -18.35
N LYS A 121 20.68 0.55 -17.63
CA LYS A 121 20.88 -0.80 -18.23
C LYS A 121 19.86 -1.08 -19.34
N LEU A 122 18.63 -0.60 -19.18
CA LEU A 122 17.59 -0.74 -20.21
C LEU A 122 17.89 0.14 -21.43
N ASP A 123 18.34 1.38 -21.22
CA ASP A 123 18.75 2.29 -22.30
C ASP A 123 19.94 1.73 -23.09
N ASP A 124 20.92 1.12 -22.42
CA ASP A 124 22.07 0.47 -23.07
C ASP A 124 21.64 -0.70 -23.97
N ILE A 125 20.73 -1.55 -23.48
CA ILE A 125 20.21 -2.69 -24.27
C ILE A 125 19.46 -2.19 -25.51
N LYS A 126 18.61 -1.16 -25.35
CA LYS A 126 17.87 -0.55 -26.46
C LYS A 126 18.83 0.01 -27.51
N ASN A 127 19.81 0.82 -27.09
CA ASN A 127 20.75 1.46 -27.99
C ASN A 127 21.70 0.46 -28.69
N SER A 128 22.10 -0.63 -28.01
CA SER A 128 22.98 -1.66 -28.60
C SER A 128 22.32 -2.47 -29.73
N LYS A 129 21.03 -2.79 -29.60
CA LYS A 129 20.28 -3.49 -30.67
C LYS A 129 20.15 -2.63 -31.91
N ASP A 130 19.83 -1.35 -31.72
CA ASP A 130 19.69 -0.41 -32.84
C ASP A 130 21.02 -0.21 -33.55
N GLN A 131 22.12 -0.04 -32.82
CA GLN A 131 23.46 0.12 -33.42
C GLN A 131 23.94 -1.13 -34.17
N ASN A 132 23.71 -2.34 -33.62
CA ASN A 132 24.07 -3.58 -34.32
C ASN A 132 23.27 -3.77 -35.61
N LEU A 133 21.96 -3.52 -35.59
CA LEU A 133 21.13 -3.61 -36.81
C LEU A 133 21.50 -2.55 -37.85
N ILE A 134 21.75 -1.31 -37.40
CA ILE A 134 22.16 -0.20 -38.27
C ILE A 134 23.52 -0.46 -38.93
N ALA A 135 24.46 -1.12 -38.24
CA ALA A 135 25.77 -1.45 -38.81
C ALA A 135 25.75 -2.71 -39.68
N GLU A 136 25.00 -3.74 -39.29
CA GLU A 136 25.07 -5.06 -39.94
C GLU A 136 24.24 -5.11 -41.23
N ILE A 137 23.10 -4.41 -41.31
CA ILE A 137 22.28 -4.38 -42.53
C ILE A 137 23.06 -3.80 -43.73
N PRO A 138 23.71 -2.62 -43.65
CA PRO A 138 24.55 -2.11 -44.73
C PRO A 138 25.76 -2.99 -45.05
N ARG A 139 26.35 -3.64 -44.04
CA ARG A 139 27.47 -4.57 -44.24
C ARG A 139 27.05 -5.78 -45.07
N ILE A 140 25.93 -6.42 -44.73
CA ILE A 140 25.37 -7.54 -45.49
C ILE A 140 25.06 -7.10 -46.93
N ILE A 141 24.41 -5.94 -47.10
CA ILE A 141 24.13 -5.38 -48.43
C ILE A 141 25.42 -5.24 -49.25
N LYS A 142 26.48 -4.68 -48.65
CA LYS A 142 27.78 -4.49 -49.30
C LYS A 142 28.46 -5.81 -49.66
N GLU A 143 28.40 -6.80 -48.77
CA GLU A 143 28.94 -8.14 -49.04
C GLU A 143 28.20 -8.80 -50.22
N VAL A 144 26.87 -8.75 -50.25
CA VAL A 144 26.03 -9.35 -51.32
C VAL A 144 26.15 -8.60 -52.66
N THR A 145 26.35 -7.28 -52.64
CA THR A 145 26.56 -6.46 -53.85
C THR A 145 28.04 -6.34 -54.26
N SER A 146 28.94 -7.04 -53.58
CA SER A 146 30.37 -7.00 -53.87
C SER A 146 30.67 -7.44 -55.32
N PRO A 147 31.69 -6.84 -55.97
CA PRO A 147 32.06 -7.18 -57.34
C PRO A 147 32.40 -8.65 -57.52
N ASP A 148 32.92 -9.30 -56.49
CA ASP A 148 33.33 -10.71 -56.55
C ASP A 148 32.12 -11.63 -56.66
N ILE A 149 31.08 -11.46 -55.83
CA ILE A 149 29.84 -12.24 -55.94
C ILE A 149 29.13 -11.92 -57.26
N ARG A 150 29.04 -10.64 -57.62
CA ARG A 150 28.44 -10.24 -58.92
C ARG A 150 29.19 -10.88 -60.09
N SER A 151 30.52 -10.81 -60.10
CA SER A 151 31.34 -11.39 -61.16
C SER A 151 31.25 -12.91 -61.17
N SER A 152 31.18 -13.57 -60.01
CA SER A 152 31.01 -15.01 -59.88
C SER A 152 29.67 -15.46 -60.45
N VAL A 153 28.58 -14.74 -60.17
CA VAL A 153 27.25 -14.99 -60.76
C VAL A 153 27.27 -14.76 -62.27
N GLU A 154 27.92 -13.70 -62.75
CA GLU A 154 28.04 -13.43 -64.18
C GLU A 154 28.91 -14.48 -64.91
N VAL A 155 29.99 -14.95 -64.28
CA VAL A 155 30.84 -16.04 -64.80
C VAL A 155 30.04 -17.33 -64.87
N ALA A 156 29.38 -17.73 -63.78
CA ALA A 156 28.53 -18.91 -63.77
C ALA A 156 27.40 -18.83 -64.82
N GLY A 157 26.78 -17.65 -64.98
CA GLY A 157 25.80 -17.41 -66.03
C GLY A 157 26.37 -17.55 -67.44
N ARG A 158 27.59 -17.07 -67.68
CA ARG A 158 28.30 -17.25 -68.97
C ARG A 158 28.64 -18.71 -69.23
N GLU A 159 29.12 -19.44 -68.23
CA GLU A 159 29.44 -20.87 -68.34
C GLU A 159 28.20 -21.71 -68.62
N ILE A 160 27.09 -21.47 -67.91
CA ILE A 160 25.80 -22.12 -68.18
C ILE A 160 25.35 -21.85 -69.62
N MET A 161 25.42 -20.60 -70.08
CA MET A 161 25.03 -20.24 -71.44
C MET A 161 25.93 -20.92 -72.49
N ALA A 162 27.24 -21.00 -72.24
CA ALA A 162 28.18 -21.68 -73.11
C ALA A 162 27.91 -23.19 -73.16
N GLU A 163 27.65 -23.83 -72.02
CA GLU A 163 27.32 -25.24 -71.97
C GLU A 163 25.98 -25.52 -72.67
N VAL A 164 24.94 -24.70 -72.46
CA VAL A 164 23.66 -24.80 -73.20
C VAL A 164 23.86 -24.67 -74.70
N LYS A 165 24.73 -23.76 -75.14
CA LYS A 165 25.03 -23.56 -76.56
C LYS A 165 25.83 -24.72 -77.15
N LYS A 166 26.81 -25.24 -76.41
CA LYS A 166 27.52 -26.46 -76.76
C LYS A 166 26.59 -27.66 -76.80
N THR A 167 25.68 -27.82 -75.84
CA THR A 167 24.65 -28.88 -75.89
C THR A 167 23.76 -28.68 -77.12
N ARG A 168 23.40 -27.44 -77.48
CA ARG A 168 22.65 -27.14 -78.71
C ARG A 168 23.42 -27.54 -79.97
N ASP A 169 24.73 -27.29 -80.03
CA ASP A 169 25.58 -27.58 -81.20
C ASP A 169 25.98 -29.08 -81.28
N GLU A 170 26.11 -29.77 -80.15
CA GLU A 170 26.41 -31.21 -80.03
C GLU A 170 25.16 -32.08 -80.13
N THR A 171 23.96 -31.53 -79.88
CA THR A 171 22.72 -32.24 -80.15
C THR A 171 22.52 -32.31 -81.65
N ARG A 172 22.69 -33.52 -82.21
CA ARG A 172 22.34 -33.82 -83.60
C ARG A 172 21.00 -33.19 -83.96
N THR A 173 21.02 -32.19 -84.83
CA THR A 173 19.80 -31.70 -85.50
C THR A 173 19.07 -32.92 -86.07
N PHE A 174 17.76 -33.03 -85.86
CA PHE A 174 16.93 -34.18 -86.29
C PHE A 174 17.21 -34.68 -87.72
N ALA A 175 17.67 -33.80 -88.61
CA ALA A 175 18.14 -34.13 -89.95
C ALA A 175 19.33 -35.12 -90.00
N HIS A 176 20.29 -35.04 -89.07
CA HIS A 176 21.45 -35.93 -89.00
C HIS A 176 21.09 -37.34 -88.50
N VAL A 177 20.09 -37.46 -87.62
CA VAL A 177 19.56 -38.76 -87.19
C VAL A 177 18.79 -39.44 -88.33
N ALA A 178 18.06 -38.68 -89.15
CA ALA A 178 17.36 -39.19 -90.33
C ALA A 178 18.30 -39.61 -91.48
N PHE A 179 19.53 -39.10 -91.53
CA PHE A 179 20.50 -39.48 -92.56
C PHE A 179 21.24 -40.77 -92.23
N GLN A 180 21.47 -41.08 -90.95
CA GLN A 180 22.10 -42.35 -90.52
C GLN A 180 21.17 -43.57 -90.64
N SER A 181 19.84 -43.38 -90.69
CA SER A 181 18.87 -44.48 -90.79
C SER A 181 18.72 -45.09 -92.20
N ARG A 182 19.46 -44.61 -93.21
CA ARG A 182 19.43 -45.16 -94.58
C ARG A 182 20.47 -46.25 -94.88
N ASN A 183 21.37 -46.60 -93.95
CA ASN A 183 22.43 -47.60 -94.17
C ASN A 183 22.36 -48.81 -93.22
N LEU A 184 21.18 -49.40 -93.02
CA LEU A 184 21.04 -50.69 -92.33
C LEU A 184 20.25 -51.70 -93.21
N PRO A 185 20.68 -52.99 -93.27
CA PRO A 185 20.03 -54.03 -94.06
C PRO A 185 18.68 -54.46 -93.45
N PRO A 186 17.78 -55.09 -94.24
CA PRO A 186 16.36 -55.20 -93.89
C PRO A 186 16.09 -56.29 -92.87
N HIS A 187 15.43 -55.95 -91.77
CA HIS A 187 14.68 -56.91 -90.96
C HIS A 187 13.27 -56.41 -90.69
N ARG A 188 12.30 -57.33 -90.79
CA ARG A 188 10.86 -57.09 -90.89
C ARG A 188 10.25 -56.59 -89.56
N PHE A 189 9.28 -55.69 -89.73
CA PHE A 189 8.30 -55.01 -88.82
C PHE A 189 7.42 -55.95 -87.96
N PRO A 190 6.70 -55.50 -86.88
CA PRO A 190 5.79 -54.32 -86.82
C PRO A 190 6.03 -53.37 -85.62
N LEU A 191 5.97 -52.03 -85.74
CA LEU A 191 4.82 -51.13 -86.03
C LEU A 191 3.66 -51.21 -85.01
N SER A 192 3.93 -50.78 -83.77
CA SER A 192 3.01 -50.11 -82.84
C SER A 192 3.86 -49.74 -81.62
N SER A 193 4.09 -48.51 -81.19
CA SER A 193 3.15 -47.43 -80.95
C SER A 193 3.94 -46.13 -80.79
N ILE A 194 3.77 -45.24 -81.74
CA ILE A 194 4.10 -43.82 -81.60
C ILE A 194 3.17 -43.22 -80.53
N LEU A 195 3.72 -42.28 -79.73
CA LEU A 195 3.01 -41.28 -78.92
C LEU A 195 2.16 -41.79 -77.74
N SER A 196 2.77 -41.83 -76.55
CA SER A 196 2.08 -41.46 -75.31
C SER A 196 3.06 -41.17 -74.16
N SER A 197 3.75 -40.03 -74.22
CA SER A 197 4.15 -39.28 -72.99
C SER A 197 4.84 -37.96 -73.35
N TRP A 198 4.14 -37.09 -74.08
CA TRP A 198 4.25 -35.66 -73.85
C TRP A 198 2.91 -35.24 -73.29
N ARG A 199 2.70 -35.46 -71.99
CA ARG A 199 1.63 -34.78 -71.26
C ARG A 199 1.93 -34.79 -69.76
N THR A 200 1.78 -33.60 -69.18
CA THR A 200 1.84 -33.25 -67.75
C THR A 200 3.27 -33.21 -67.21
N GLY A 201 3.78 -32.12 -66.65
CA GLY A 201 3.20 -31.03 -65.86
C GLY A 201 4.23 -30.81 -64.74
N GLY A 202 4.76 -29.62 -64.51
CA GLY A 202 4.04 -28.55 -63.85
C GLY A 202 4.18 -28.68 -62.33
N ASN A 203 4.97 -27.77 -61.75
CA ASN A 203 4.88 -27.20 -60.40
C ASN A 203 5.26 -28.00 -59.13
N SER A 204 5.72 -27.16 -58.18
CA SER A 204 5.66 -27.22 -56.70
C SER A 204 6.87 -27.88 -56.01
N LEU A 205 7.73 -27.10 -55.35
CA LEU A 205 7.61 -26.67 -53.93
C LEU A 205 7.47 -27.88 -52.99
N ASP A 206 8.60 -28.26 -52.39
CA ASP A 206 8.82 -28.21 -50.94
C ASP A 206 10.32 -27.95 -50.68
#